data_AF-A0A7C4ZT42-F1
#
_entry.id   AF-A0A7C4ZT42-F1
#
_cell.length_a   1.000
_cell.length_b   1.000
_cell.length_c   1.000
_cell.angle_alpha   90.00
_cell.angle_beta   90.00
_cell.angle_gamma   90.00
#
_symmetry.space_group_name_H-M   'P 1'
#
loop_
_entity.id
_entity.type
_entity.pdbx_description
1 polymer ?
#
loop_
_entity_poly.entity_id
_entity_poly.type
_entity_poly.pdbx_seq_one_letter_code
_entity_poly.pdbx_strand_id
1 'polypeptide(L)'
;MNAMAWAVGVAVALLAALNAIFWGYTIKEMGDPQLTIGFFFRLVFNRWFILAMASAFTASLFSYVVLKEMGVLAGRFFLTLQLIAVVLATLFVLGERPSVTTWIGIILIIVGVWFVGYGK
;
A
#
# COMPACT_ATOMS: atom_id res chain seq x y z
N MET A 1 -6.78 0.27 -23.63
CA MET A 1 -6.68 -0.32 -22.27
C MET A 1 -8.08 -0.40 -21.68
N ASN A 2 -8.44 -1.52 -21.05
CA ASN A 2 -9.76 -1.66 -20.41
C ASN A 2 -9.86 -0.68 -19.22
N ALA A 3 -10.81 0.26 -19.26
CA ALA A 3 -11.01 1.28 -18.22
C ALA A 3 -11.25 0.65 -16.83
N MET A 4 -11.89 -0.53 -16.81
CA MET A 4 -12.12 -1.29 -15.59
C MET A 4 -10.81 -1.72 -14.93
N ALA A 5 -9.82 -2.18 -15.71
CA ALA A 5 -8.54 -2.64 -15.16
C ALA A 5 -7.73 -1.48 -14.56
N TRP A 6 -7.85 -0.28 -15.15
CA TRP A 6 -7.29 0.95 -14.58
C TRP A 6 -7.93 1.33 -13.25
N ALA A 7 -9.27 1.33 -13.20
CA ALA A 7 -10.00 1.64 -11.97
C ALA A 7 -9.65 0.67 -10.84
N VAL A 8 -9.57 -0.64 -11.14
CA VAL A 8 -9.17 -1.66 -10.17
C VAL A 8 -7.74 -1.45 -9.70
N GLY A 9 -6.80 -1.13 -10.58
CA GLY A 9 -5.41 -0.88 -10.20
C GLY A 9 -5.23 0.38 -9.34
N VAL A 10 -6.00 1.45 -9.59
CA VAL A 10 -6.05 2.62 -8.71
C VAL A 10 -6.65 2.26 -7.34
N ALA A 11 -7.71 1.44 -7.32
CA ALA A 11 -8.29 0.95 -6.07
C ALA A 11 -7.28 0.13 -5.24
N VAL A 12 -6.45 -0.71 -5.88
CA VAL A 12 -5.34 -1.42 -5.21
C VAL A 12 -4.36 -0.45 -4.55
N ALA A 13 -3.94 0.59 -5.27
CA ALA A 13 -3.02 1.59 -4.73
C ALA A 13 -3.60 2.32 -3.51
N LEU A 14 -4.88 2.69 -3.56
CA LEU A 14 -5.57 3.32 -2.43
C LEU A 14 -5.76 2.37 -1.25
N LEU A 15 -6.12 1.11 -1.49
CA LEU A 15 -6.27 0.11 -0.43
C LEU A 15 -4.94 -0.14 0.30
N ALA A 16 -3.82 -0.10 -0.41
CA ALA A 16 -2.50 -0.22 0.20
C ALA A 16 -2.13 1.01 1.04
N ALA A 17 -2.44 2.21 0.56
CA ALA A 17 -2.24 3.43 1.33
C ALA A 17 -3.06 3.42 2.63
N LEU A 18 -4.34 3.00 2.56
CA LEU A 18 -5.18 2.79 3.73
C LEU A 18 -4.63 1.70 4.65
N ASN A 19 -4.13 0.60 4.08
CA ASN A 19 -3.48 -0.46 4.86
C ASN A 19 -2.31 0.07 5.70
N ALA A 20 -1.44 0.90 5.10
CA ALA A 20 -0.32 1.51 5.81
C ALA A 20 -0.79 2.43 6.95
N ILE A 21 -1.83 3.23 6.72
CA ILE A 21 -2.44 4.09 7.76
C ILE A 21 -2.98 3.23 8.91
N PHE A 22 -3.73 2.17 8.60
CA PHE A 22 -4.31 1.28 9.62
C PHE A 22 -3.23 0.57 10.43
N TRP A 23 -2.13 0.17 9.80
CA TRP A 23 -0.95 -0.34 10.53
C TRP A 23 -0.33 0.72 11.43
N GLY A 24 -0.20 1.96 10.96
CA GLY A 24 0.29 3.07 11.77
C GLY A 24 -0.56 3.29 13.03
N TYR A 25 -1.89 3.24 12.93
CA TYR A 25 -2.76 3.31 14.11
C TYR A 25 -2.72 2.06 14.98
N THR A 26 -2.62 0.87 14.37
CA THR A 26 -2.47 -0.40 15.11
C THR A 26 -1.23 -0.35 15.99
N ILE A 27 -0.09 0.07 15.44
CA ILE A 27 1.19 0.18 16.16
C ILE A 27 1.09 1.22 17.27
N LYS A 28 0.46 2.38 17.01
CA LYS A 28 0.24 3.42 18.03
C LYS A 28 -0.62 2.94 19.20
N GLU A 29 -1.65 2.11 18.95
CA GLU A 29 -2.53 1.58 20.00
C GLU A 29 -1.93 0.36 20.72
N MET A 30 -1.20 -0.50 20.01
CA MET A 30 -0.69 -1.77 20.55
C MET A 30 0.69 -1.66 21.20
N GLY A 31 1.47 -0.64 20.84
CA GLY A 31 2.84 -0.47 21.33
C GLY A 31 3.78 -1.57 20.84
N ASP A 32 4.80 -1.88 21.64
CA ASP A 32 5.83 -2.83 21.25
C ASP A 32 5.30 -4.27 21.12
N PRO A 33 5.73 -5.02 20.09
CA PRO A 33 5.30 -6.39 19.89
C PRO A 33 5.80 -7.29 21.03
N GLN A 34 4.88 -8.03 21.63
CA GLN A 34 5.19 -9.00 22.67
C GLN A 34 4.72 -10.39 22.23
N LEU A 35 5.55 -11.42 22.44
CA LEU A 35 5.22 -12.82 22.16
C LEU A 35 4.36 -13.42 23.28
N THR A 36 3.29 -12.72 23.68
CA THR A 36 2.37 -13.17 24.74
C THR A 36 0.98 -13.38 24.15
N ILE A 37 0.29 -14.41 24.63
CA ILE A 37 -1.11 -14.71 24.22
C ILE A 37 -2.01 -13.48 24.41
N GLY A 38 -1.81 -12.73 25.50
CA GLY A 38 -2.56 -11.49 25.77
C GLY A 38 -2.30 -10.37 24.75
N PHE A 39 -1.09 -10.26 24.19
CA PHE A 39 -0.83 -9.34 23.08
C PHE A 39 -1.57 -9.78 21.82
N PHE A 40 -1.48 -11.07 21.45
CA PHE A 40 -2.17 -11.59 20.27
C PHE A 40 -3.69 -11.39 20.33
N PHE A 41 -4.32 -11.66 21.48
CA PHE A 41 -5.75 -11.42 21.64
C PHE A 41 -6.12 -9.94 21.46
N ARG A 42 -5.36 -9.04 22.09
CA ARG A 42 -5.58 -7.59 21.91
C ARG A 42 -5.36 -7.15 20.46
N LEU A 43 -4.38 -7.72 19.77
CA LEU A 43 -4.06 -7.40 18.37
C LEU A 43 -5.19 -7.85 17.44
N VAL A 44 -5.62 -9.10 17.55
CA VAL A 44 -6.64 -9.69 16.67
C VAL A 44 -7.99 -8.98 16.83
N PHE A 45 -8.31 -8.49 18.03
CA PHE A 45 -9.50 -7.69 18.29
C PHE A 45 -9.30 -6.17 18.12
N ASN A 46 -8.11 -5.71 17.72
CA ASN A 46 -7.89 -4.30 17.44
C ASN A 46 -8.58 -3.90 16.12
N ARG A 47 -9.42 -2.86 16.17
CA ARG A 47 -10.19 -2.39 15.00
C ARG A 47 -9.30 -2.01 13.82
N TRP A 48 -8.15 -1.39 14.07
CA TRP A 48 -7.24 -0.97 13.00
C TRP A 48 -6.52 -2.17 12.40
N PHE A 49 -6.15 -3.15 13.22
CA PHE A 49 -5.59 -4.40 12.73
C PHE A 49 -6.59 -5.13 11.82
N ILE A 50 -7.85 -5.23 12.23
CA ILE A 50 -8.92 -5.84 11.41
C ILE A 50 -9.09 -5.09 10.08
N LEU A 51 -9.12 -3.76 10.10
CA LEU A 51 -9.21 -2.95 8.90
C LEU A 51 -7.99 -3.10 7.99
N ALA A 52 -6.79 -3.21 8.56
CA ALA A 52 -5.56 -3.51 7.83
C ALA A 52 -5.67 -4.88 7.13
N MET A 53 -6.07 -5.92 7.85
CA MET A 53 -6.24 -7.25 7.25
C MET A 53 -7.29 -7.26 6.14
N ALA A 54 -8.42 -6.58 6.34
CA ALA A 54 -9.48 -6.47 5.34
C ALA A 54 -9.03 -5.71 4.08
N SER A 55 -8.29 -4.60 4.24
CA SER A 55 -7.79 -3.82 3.10
C SER A 55 -6.72 -4.59 2.32
N ALA A 56 -5.81 -5.29 3.01
CA ALA A 56 -4.79 -6.13 2.37
C ALA A 56 -5.41 -7.30 1.59
N PHE A 57 -6.41 -7.97 2.19
CA PHE A 57 -7.13 -9.05 1.51
C PHE A 57 -7.90 -8.55 0.28
N THR A 58 -8.58 -7.40 0.39
CA THR A 58 -9.30 -6.82 -0.75
C THR A 58 -8.33 -6.41 -1.87
N ALA A 59 -7.19 -5.81 -1.50
CA ALA A 59 -6.16 -5.41 -2.46
C ALA A 59 -5.57 -6.63 -3.20
N SER A 60 -5.38 -7.77 -2.52
CA SER A 60 -4.85 -8.99 -3.16
C SER A 60 -5.84 -9.59 -4.16
N LEU A 61 -7.14 -9.59 -3.85
CA LEU A 61 -8.19 -10.02 -4.78
C LEU A 61 -8.22 -9.13 -6.03
N PHE A 62 -8.18 -7.81 -5.86
CA PHE A 62 -8.14 -6.87 -6.99
C PHE A 62 -6.85 -6.98 -7.80
N SER A 63 -5.71 -7.21 -7.13
CA SER A 63 -4.44 -7.44 -7.81
C SER A 63 -4.47 -8.69 -8.67
N TYR A 64 -5.12 -9.77 -8.21
CA TYR A 64 -5.32 -10.97 -9.02
C TYR A 64 -6.10 -10.66 -10.31
N VAL A 65 -7.17 -9.87 -10.22
CA VAL A 65 -7.95 -9.44 -11.40
C VAL A 65 -7.09 -8.62 -12.37
N VAL A 66 -6.34 -7.64 -11.87
CA VAL A 66 -5.45 -6.80 -12.70
C VAL A 66 -4.37 -7.65 -13.39
N LEU A 67 -3.74 -8.56 -12.66
CA LEU A 67 -2.68 -9.43 -13.19
C LEU A 67 -3.22 -10.42 -14.22
N LYS A 68 -4.42 -10.95 -14.02
CA LYS A 68 -5.10 -11.83 -14.98
C LYS A 68 -5.40 -11.10 -16.30
N GLU A 69 -5.91 -9.88 -16.23
CA GLU A 69 -6.36 -9.12 -17.40
C GLU A 69 -5.23 -8.40 -18.15
N MET A 70 -4.21 -7.90 -17.43
CA MET A 70 -3.17 -7.04 -18.01
C MET A 70 -1.78 -7.68 -18.05
N GLY A 71 -1.62 -8.86 -17.44
CA GLY A 71 -0.34 -9.53 -17.28
C GLY A 71 0.58 -8.84 -16.27
N VAL A 72 1.67 -9.53 -15.92
CA VAL A 72 2.62 -9.11 -14.87
C VAL A 72 3.28 -7.75 -15.16
N LEU A 73 3.42 -7.39 -16.44
CA LEU A 73 4.11 -6.18 -16.87
C LEU A 73 3.34 -4.91 -16.49
N ALA A 74 2.00 -4.93 -16.56
CA ALA A 74 1.15 -3.84 -16.07
C ALA A 74 1.07 -3.82 -14.54
N GLY A 75 1.19 -4.99 -13.89
CA GLY A 75 1.31 -5.09 -12.45
C GLY A 75 2.45 -4.24 -11.88
N ARG A 76 3.57 -4.12 -12.62
CA ARG A 76 4.72 -3.28 -12.22
C ARG A 76 4.35 -1.80 -12.07
N PHE A 77 3.56 -1.26 -13.01
CA PHE A 77 3.10 0.13 -12.94
C PHE A 77 2.23 0.38 -11.71
N PHE A 78 1.30 -0.53 -11.41
CA PHE A 78 0.43 -0.40 -10.23
C PHE A 78 1.17 -0.60 -8.90
N LEU A 79 2.16 -1.49 -8.85
CA LEU A 79 3.05 -1.62 -7.68
C LEU A 79 3.77 -0.30 -7.38
N THR A 80 4.16 0.43 -8.42
CA THR A 80 4.85 1.71 -8.19
C THR A 80 3.90 2.83 -7.80
N LEU A 81 2.70 2.88 -8.40
CA LEU A 81 1.63 3.79 -7.97
C LEU A 81 1.24 3.54 -6.51
N GLN A 82 1.16 2.27 -6.12
CA GLN A 82 0.90 1.82 -4.76
C GLN A 82 1.96 2.36 -3.79
N LEU A 83 3.24 2.27 -4.15
CA LEU A 83 4.34 2.77 -3.32
C LEU A 83 4.24 4.29 -3.10
N ILE A 84 3.98 5.06 -4.16
CA ILE A 84 3.79 6.51 -4.08
C ILE A 84 2.60 6.83 -3.17
N ALA A 85 1.46 6.13 -3.36
CA ALA A 85 0.26 6.34 -2.55
C ALA A 85 0.51 6.05 -1.07
N VAL A 86 1.23 4.98 -0.74
CA VAL A 86 1.61 4.62 0.63
C VAL A 86 2.46 5.74 1.25
N VAL A 87 3.51 6.19 0.56
CA VAL A 87 4.41 7.22 1.08
C VAL A 87 3.67 8.54 1.34
N LEU A 88 2.80 8.96 0.42
CA LEU A 88 1.99 10.18 0.60
C LEU A 88 1.01 10.01 1.77
N ALA A 89 0.37 8.86 1.89
CA ALA A 89 -0.55 8.58 2.97
C ALA A 89 0.13 8.58 4.35
N THR A 90 1.30 7.95 4.50
CA THR A 90 2.02 7.96 5.78
C THR A 90 2.57 9.35 6.10
N LEU A 91 3.06 10.10 5.11
CA LEU A 91 3.46 11.50 5.26
C LEU A 91 2.30 12.37 5.81
N PHE A 92 1.16 12.39 5.11
CA PHE A 92 0.09 13.33 5.40
C PHE A 92 -0.79 12.92 6.60
N VAL A 93 -1.01 11.62 6.80
CA VAL A 93 -1.95 11.12 7.82
C VAL A 93 -1.23 10.75 9.11
N LEU A 94 -0.08 10.08 9.02
CA LEU A 94 0.67 9.67 10.22
C LEU A 94 1.64 10.75 10.70
N GLY A 95 1.89 11.78 9.89
CA GLY A 95 2.78 12.89 10.20
C GLY A 95 4.26 12.52 10.14
N GLU A 96 4.58 11.43 9.43
CA GLU A 96 5.97 11.01 9.25
C GLU A 96 6.74 12.09 8.48
N ARG A 97 7.98 12.37 8.89
CA ARG A 97 8.84 13.34 8.21
C ARG A 97 9.89 12.57 7.40
N PRO A 98 9.66 12.31 6.10
CA PRO A 98 10.62 11.61 5.27
C PRO A 98 11.92 12.40 5.20
N SER A 99 13.03 11.68 5.32
CA SER A 99 14.36 12.25 5.16
C SER A 99 14.58 12.69 3.71
N VAL A 100 15.63 13.48 3.49
CA VAL A 100 16.06 13.86 2.13
C VAL A 100 16.35 12.63 1.28
N THR A 101 16.88 11.55 1.87
CA THR A 101 17.13 10.28 1.17
C THR A 101 15.84 9.59 0.73
N THR A 102 14.77 9.63 1.55
CA THR A 102 13.45 9.12 1.16
C THR A 102 12.87 9.92 -0.02
N TRP A 103 13.01 11.25 -0.03
CA TRP A 103 12.59 12.09 -1.15
C TRP A 103 13.33 11.79 -2.44
N ILE A 104 14.64 11.60 -2.38
CA ILE A 104 15.45 11.16 -3.53
C ILE A 104 14.93 9.81 -4.05
N GLY A 105 14.65 8.87 -3.15
CA GLY A 105 14.05 7.57 -3.49
C GLY A 105 12.72 7.71 -4.24
N ILE A 106 11.79 8.54 -3.73
CA ILE A 106 10.48 8.79 -4.36
C ILE A 106 10.66 9.35 -5.78
N ILE A 107 11.56 10.33 -5.97
CA ILE A 107 11.82 10.92 -7.28
C ILE A 107 12.37 9.88 -8.24
N LEU A 108 13.35 9.07 -7.82
CA LEU A 108 13.90 7.99 -8.64
C LEU A 108 12.85 6.95 -9.03
N ILE A 109 11.95 6.63 -8.11
CA ILE A 109 10.82 5.74 -8.35
C ILE A 109 9.89 6.33 -9.43
N ILE A 110 9.49 7.59 -9.30
CA ILE A 110 8.62 8.27 -10.28
C ILE A 110 9.27 8.29 -11.67
N VAL A 111 10.56 8.62 -11.74
CA VAL A 111 11.33 8.63 -13.00
C VAL A 111 11.41 7.21 -13.58
N GLY A 112 11.67 6.20 -12.75
CA GLY A 112 11.68 4.79 -13.17
C GLY A 112 10.34 4.33 -13.76
N VAL A 113 9.21 4.71 -13.14
CA VAL A 113 7.87 4.45 -13.70
C VAL A 113 7.70 5.10 -15.06
N TRP A 114 8.12 6.35 -15.18
CA TRP A 114 7.98 7.09 -16.42
C TRP A 114 8.75 6.40 -17.55
N PHE A 115 9.98 5.96 -17.32
CA PHE A 115 10.76 5.20 -18.31
C PHE A 115 10.13 3.83 -18.66
N VAL A 116 9.60 3.10 -17.68
CA VAL A 116 8.92 1.82 -17.93
C VAL A 116 7.62 2.01 -18.73
N GLY A 117 6.90 3.11 -18.50
CA GLY A 117 5.68 3.45 -19.22
C GLY A 117 5.91 3.96 -20.64
N TYR A 118 7.03 4.64 -20.90
CA TYR A 118 7.39 5.22 -22.21
C TYR A 118 8.08 4.22 -23.16
N GLY A 119 8.56 3.09 -22.65
CA GLY A 119 9.17 2.01 -23.45
C GLY A 119 8.18 1.14 -24.22
N LYS A 120 6.95 1.60 -24.42
CA LYS A 120 5.90 0.98 -25.25
C LYS A 120 5.36 1.99 -26.25
#